data_AF-A0A1G1R5G1-F1
#
_entry.id   AF-A0A1G1R5G1-F1
#
_cell.length_a   1.000
_cell.length_b   1.000
_cell.length_c   1.000
_cell.angle_alpha   90.00
_cell.angle_beta   90.00
_cell.angle_gamma   90.00
#
_symmetry.space_group_name_H-M   'P 1'
#
loop_
_entity.id
_entity.type
_entity.pdbx_description
1 polymer ?
#
loop_
_entity_poly.entity_id
_entity_poly.type
_entity_poly.pdbx_seq_one_letter_code
_entity_poly.pdbx_strand_id
1 'polypeptide(L)'
;MHFGNAGGQTANIQTKDLHASCRSVLGFSLGTTRQYRPHVLREVSEKVIGYLQSGALNMVIGHRFSLQDARMAHELIENRGSRGKILLMT
;
A
#
# COMPACT_ATOMS: atom_id res chain seq x y z
N MET A 1 4.52 6.50 -12.39
CA MET A 1 5.38 5.92 -11.36
C MET A 1 4.72 4.66 -10.80
N HIS A 2 5.41 3.51 -10.84
CA HIS A 2 4.97 2.29 -10.16
C HIS A 2 5.58 2.28 -8.75
N PHE A 3 4.74 2.27 -7.71
CA PHE A 3 5.18 2.09 -6.33
C PHE A 3 5.11 0.59 -5.98
N GLY A 4 6.13 0.05 -5.31
CA GLY A 4 6.15 -1.35 -4.87
C GLY A 4 6.99 -2.31 -5.73
N ASN A 5 7.69 -1.84 -6.76
CA ASN A 5 8.68 -2.66 -7.47
C ASN A 5 10.01 -2.75 -6.71
N ALA A 6 9.96 -3.24 -5.47
CA ALA A 6 11.11 -3.27 -4.59
C ALA A 6 12.24 -4.19 -5.14
N GLY A 7 11.94 -5.11 -6.05
CA GLY A 7 12.96 -5.95 -6.71
C GLY A 7 13.68 -5.28 -7.89
N GLY A 8 13.23 -4.12 -8.37
CA GLY A 8 13.81 -3.39 -9.49
C GLY A 8 13.63 -4.05 -10.87
N GLN A 9 13.33 -5.36 -10.93
CA GLN A 9 13.13 -6.11 -12.17
C GLN A 9 11.64 -6.25 -12.49
N THR A 10 11.29 -6.06 -13.76
CA THR A 10 9.94 -6.32 -14.25
C THR A 10 9.73 -7.83 -14.36
N ALA A 11 8.62 -8.33 -13.82
CA ALA A 11 8.24 -9.73 -13.97
C ALA A 11 7.89 -10.06 -15.43
N ASN A 12 8.34 -11.21 -15.92
CA ASN A 12 7.91 -11.78 -17.20
C ASN A 12 6.92 -12.92 -16.93
N ILE A 13 5.78 -12.92 -17.64
CA ILE A 13 4.72 -13.92 -17.47
C ILE A 13 4.47 -14.59 -18.83
N GLN A 14 4.59 -15.92 -18.88
CA GLN A 14 4.24 -16.68 -20.07
C GLN A 14 2.76 -17.06 -20.03
N THR A 15 2.01 -16.74 -21.08
CA THR A 15 0.55 -16.97 -21.13
C THR A 15 0.17 -18.44 -20.99
N LYS A 16 1.02 -19.37 -21.46
CA LYS A 16 0.80 -20.82 -21.30
C LYS A 16 0.72 -21.25 -19.84
N ASP A 17 1.46 -20.60 -18.95
CA ASP A 17 1.53 -20.98 -17.53
C ASP A 17 0.20 -20.62 -16.83
N LEU A 18 -0.46 -19.54 -17.27
CA LEU A 18 -1.77 -19.14 -16.79
C LEU A 18 -2.88 -19.99 -17.41
N HIS A 19 -2.81 -20.22 -18.73
CA HIS A 19 -3.82 -20.99 -19.46
C HIS A 19 -3.90 -22.45 -18.97
N ALA A 20 -2.76 -23.14 -18.89
CA ALA A 20 -2.73 -24.54 -18.49
C ALA A 20 -3.14 -24.77 -17.03
N SER A 21 -3.10 -23.73 -16.20
CA SER A 21 -3.44 -23.80 -14.78
C SER A 21 -4.72 -23.07 -14.39
N CYS A 22 -5.43 -22.47 -15.36
CA CYS A 22 -6.61 -21.64 -15.14
C CYS A 22 -6.38 -20.53 -14.09
N ARG A 23 -5.22 -19.86 -14.15
CA ARG A 23 -4.84 -18.78 -13.21
C ARG A 23 -4.93 -17.40 -13.86
N SER A 24 -4.96 -16.35 -13.03
CA SER A 24 -4.99 -14.96 -13.47
C SER A 24 -4.01 -14.10 -12.69
N VAL A 25 -3.53 -13.02 -13.34
CA VAL A 25 -2.71 -11.97 -12.73
C VAL A 25 -3.46 -10.67 -12.84
N LEU A 26 -3.67 -9.98 -11.71
CA LEU A 26 -4.45 -8.75 -11.62
C LEU A 26 -3.57 -7.59 -11.16
N GLY A 27 -3.68 -6.44 -11.84
CA GLY A 27 -3.08 -5.19 -11.40
C GLY A 27 -4.06 -4.38 -10.54
N PHE A 28 -3.57 -3.77 -9.47
CA PHE A 28 -4.35 -2.88 -8.62
C PHE A 28 -3.60 -1.58 -8.34
N SER A 29 -4.30 -0.44 -8.44
CA SER A 29 -3.79 0.88 -8.11
C SER A 29 -4.85 1.68 -7.37
N LEU A 30 -4.65 1.92 -6.08
CA LEU A 30 -5.60 2.68 -5.26
C LEU A 30 -5.82 4.10 -5.80
N GLY A 31 -4.77 4.76 -6.31
CA GLY A 31 -4.88 6.10 -6.90
C GLY A 31 -5.75 6.12 -8.15
N THR A 32 -5.54 5.16 -9.06
CA THR A 32 -6.35 5.00 -10.27
C THR A 32 -7.80 4.62 -9.93
N THR A 33 -8.00 3.70 -8.98
CA THR A 33 -9.34 3.35 -8.49
C THR A 33 -10.04 4.57 -7.89
N ARG A 34 -9.35 5.39 -7.10
CA ARG A 34 -9.92 6.63 -6.54
C ARG A 34 -10.34 7.61 -7.63
N GLN A 35 -9.53 7.75 -8.69
CA GLN A 35 -9.80 8.67 -9.77
C GLN A 35 -11.02 8.27 -10.61
N TYR A 36 -11.15 6.99 -10.96
CA TYR A 36 -12.16 6.54 -11.92
C TYR A 36 -13.35 5.78 -11.30
N ARG A 37 -13.20 5.24 -10.09
CA ARG A 37 -14.22 4.47 -9.36
C ARG A 37 -14.28 4.85 -7.86
N PRO A 38 -14.44 6.14 -7.51
CA PRO A 38 -14.42 6.59 -6.12
C PRO A 38 -15.55 5.98 -5.25
N HIS A 39 -16.70 5.65 -5.84
CA HIS A 39 -17.83 5.05 -5.13
C HIS A 39 -17.48 3.70 -4.49
N VAL A 40 -16.64 2.89 -5.16
CA VAL A 40 -16.14 1.61 -4.61
C VAL A 40 -15.31 1.86 -3.36
N LEU A 41 -14.45 2.87 -3.39
CA LEU A 41 -13.62 3.20 -2.22
C LEU A 41 -14.43 3.75 -1.06
N ARG A 42 -15.55 4.45 -1.32
CA ARG A 42 -16.42 4.94 -0.24
C ARG A 42 -16.94 3.79 0.62
N GLU A 43 -17.56 2.79 0.00
CA GLU A 43 -18.09 1.62 0.72
C GLU A 43 -16.98 0.88 1.49
N VAL A 44 -15.80 0.73 0.88
CA VAL A 44 -14.65 0.10 1.55
C VAL A 44 -14.18 0.93 2.74
N SER A 45 -14.13 2.26 2.60
CA SER A 45 -13.65 3.16 3.64
C SER A 45 -14.53 3.14 4.88
N GLU A 46 -15.85 3.08 4.72
CA GLU A 46 -16.81 2.96 5.83
C GLU A 46 -16.54 1.71 6.67
N LYS A 47 -16.30 0.56 6.02
CA LYS A 47 -15.96 -0.70 6.70
C LYS A 47 -14.62 -0.62 7.44
N VAL A 48 -13.58 -0.10 6.78
CA VAL A 48 -12.24 0.02 7.37
C VAL A 48 -12.23 0.96 8.58
N ILE A 49 -12.94 2.10 8.48
CA ILE A 49 -13.11 3.04 9.60
C ILE A 49 -13.85 2.35 10.76
N GLY A 50 -14.91 1.58 10.46
CA GLY A 50 -15.60 0.79 11.47
C GLY A 50 -14.68 -0.18 12.22
N TYR A 51 -13.77 -0.87 11.51
CA TYR A 51 -12.79 -1.75 12.15
C TYR A 51 -11.75 -1.02 12.99
N LEU A 52 -11.35 0.19 12.59
CA LEU A 52 -10.47 1.04 13.40
C LEU A 52 -11.17 1.48 14.68
N GLN A 53 -12.43 1.90 14.58
CA GLN A 53 -13.23 2.35 15.73
C GLN A 53 -13.51 1.22 16.73
N SER A 54 -13.80 0.01 16.25
CA SER A 54 -14.06 -1.14 17.12
C SER A 54 -12.80 -1.79 17.69
N GLY A 55 -11.61 -1.38 17.24
CA GLY A 55 -10.33 -2.03 17.60
C GLY A 55 -10.09 -3.38 16.92
N ALA A 56 -10.98 -3.80 15.99
CA ALA A 56 -10.78 -5.01 15.19
C ALA A 56 -9.62 -4.88 14.19
N LEU A 57 -9.24 -3.66 13.83
CA LEU A 57 -8.05 -3.35 13.05
C LEU A 57 -7.12 -2.44 13.85
N ASN A 58 -5.99 -2.99 14.29
CA ASN A 58 -4.94 -2.24 14.99
C ASN A 58 -3.85 -1.79 14.01
N MET A 59 -3.66 -0.48 13.88
CA MET A 59 -2.62 0.08 13.02
C MET A 59 -1.27 0.09 13.77
N VAL A 60 -0.32 -0.71 13.29
CA VAL A 60 1.05 -0.73 13.85
C VAL A 60 1.79 0.52 13.40
N ILE A 61 2.07 1.42 14.34
CA ILE A 61 2.89 2.61 14.12
C ILE A 61 4.31 2.27 14.56
N GLY A 62 5.21 2.13 13.58
CA GLY A 62 6.60 1.78 13.85
C GLY A 62 7.46 2.97 14.23
N HIS A 63 7.19 4.13 13.63
CA HIS A 63 8.00 5.33 13.84
C HIS A 63 7.13 6.58 13.80
N ARG A 64 7.54 7.58 14.57
CA ARG A 64 6.97 8.93 14.57
C ARG A 64 8.12 9.90 14.37
N PHE A 65 7.96 10.82 13.45
CA PHE A 65 8.90 11.90 13.18
C PHE A 65 8.17 13.22 13.28
N SER A 66 8.88 14.27 13.66
CA SER A 66 8.40 15.62 13.45
C SER A 66 8.31 15.91 11.94
N LEU A 67 7.52 16.89 11.53
CA LEU A 67 7.44 17.29 10.12
C LEU A 67 8.79 17.78 9.60
N GLN A 68 9.59 18.44 10.46
CA GLN A 68 10.95 18.89 10.15
C GLN A 68 11.89 17.72 9.82
N ASP A 69 11.60 16.55 10.40
CA ASP A 69 12.39 15.33 10.24
C ASP A 69 11.90 14.43 9.07
N ALA A 70 11.03 14.93 8.19
CA ALA A 70 10.50 14.16 7.07
C ALA A 70 11.59 13.53 6.19
N ARG A 71 12.74 14.18 6.04
CA ARG A 71 13.91 13.60 5.35
C ARG A 71 14.34 12.27 5.97
N MET A 72 14.48 12.22 7.30
CA MET A 72 14.88 11.00 8.01
C MET A 72 13.82 9.89 7.90
N ALA A 73 12.54 10.27 7.90
CA ALA A 73 11.44 9.34 7.66
C ALA A 73 11.55 8.68 6.27
N HIS A 74 11.86 9.45 5.22
CA HIS A 74 12.06 8.94 3.87
C HIS A 74 13.29 8.02 3.76
N GLU A 75 14.43 8.43 4.34
CA GLU A 75 15.65 7.61 4.36
C GLU A 75 15.41 6.24 5.01
N LEU A 76 14.61 6.19 6.08
CA LEU A 76 14.25 4.94 6.74
C LEU A 76 13.35 4.02 5.87
N ILE A 77 12.46 4.60 5.06
CA ILE A 77 11.62 3.86 4.10
C ILE A 77 12.50 3.29 2.98
N GLU A 78 13.37 4.12 2.40
CA GLU A 78 14.21 3.76 1.26
C GLU A 78 15.21 2.66 1.61
N ASN A 79 15.81 2.74 2.79
CA ASN A 79 16.74 1.72 3.30
C ASN A 79 16.05 0.46 3.85
N ARG A 80 14.71 0.37 3.75
CA ARG A 80 13.90 -0.76 4.24
C ARG A 80 14.07 -1.04 5.74
N GLY A 81 14.43 -0.03 6.52
CA GLY A 81 14.58 -0.13 7.96
C GLY A 81 13.26 -0.01 8.72
N SER A 82 12.21 0.52 8.07
CA SER A 82 10.89 0.71 8.69
C SER A 82 10.07 -0.59 8.78
N ARG A 83 9.40 -0.78 9.92
CA ARG A 83 8.36 -1.81 10.11
C ARG A 83 7.08 -1.15 10.61
N GLY A 84 5.96 -1.36 9.91
CA GLY A 84 4.71 -0.67 10.22
C GLY A 84 4.63 0.72 9.58
N LYS A 85 3.66 1.53 10.02
CA LYS A 85 3.44 2.89 9.50
C LYS A 85 4.41 3.89 10.13
N ILE A 86 4.86 4.84 9.32
CA ILE A 86 5.55 6.03 9.79
C ILE A 86 4.55 7.18 9.82
N LEU A 87 4.51 7.91 10.92
CA LEU A 87 3.69 9.13 11.06
C LEU A 87 4.57 10.36 11.12
N LEU A 88 4.18 11.40 10.36
CA LEU A 88 4.71 12.74 10.50
C LEU A 88 3.77 13.53 11.41
N MET A 89 4.33 14.14 12.44
CA MET A 89 3.62 14.93 13.44
C MET A 89 3.96 16.41 13.19
N THR A 90 2.93 17.26 13.13
CA THR A 90 3.06 18.72 13.04
C THR A 90 3.47 19.35 14.36
#